data_AF-N9PQZ7-F1
#
_entry.id   AF-N9PQZ7-F1
#
_cell.length_a   1.000
_cell.length_b   1.000
_cell.length_c   1.000
_cell.angle_alpha   90.00
_cell.angle_beta   90.00
_cell.angle_gamma   90.00
#
_symmetry.space_group_name_H-M   'P 1'
#
loop_
_entity.id
_entity.type
_entity.pdbx_description
1 polymer ?
#
loop_
_entity_poly.entity_id
_entity_poly.type
_entity_poly.pdbx_seq_one_letter_code
_entity_poly.pdbx_strand_id
1 'polypeptide(L)'
;MNRHRLKLSISNAVLRILAPILSCGLLLQLRRMIMRILPFMPLQSQVRNIVYLSWLVDVEQVRQRYPDPVTLWEKDGKTIFTILTYQHQHFGFAFLGKLRQLMPSPLQSNWRFYLDDSQPKTVIFEQVIVDQALYVMGGRLASDVMPAQYASTFQHQRDEQVIHTEMSVDDHYSLKSDVQIKGEKQLPAAWQCLFSTWEEAVQFLVDDAGSVSTDTSCCNYFITGPSIVTTIWGGP
;
A
#
# COMPACT_ATOMS: atom_id res chain seq x y z
N MET A 1 19.16 -2.56 2.65
CA MET A 1 18.42 -2.45 1.36
C MET A 1 17.89 -1.02 1.24
N ASN A 2 18.23 -0.27 0.19
CA ASN A 2 17.88 1.17 0.07
C ASN A 2 16.42 1.37 -0.35
N ARG A 3 15.47 1.18 0.59
CA ARG A 3 14.02 1.38 0.39
C ARG A 3 13.65 2.77 -0.13
N HIS A 4 14.51 3.75 0.08
CA HIS A 4 14.29 5.13 -0.37
C HIS A 4 14.65 5.39 -1.83
N ARG A 5 15.42 4.49 -2.47
CA ARG A 5 15.87 4.70 -3.85
C ARG A 5 14.68 4.59 -4.79
N LEU A 6 14.45 5.62 -5.59
CA LEU A 6 13.46 5.57 -6.66
C LEU A 6 13.92 4.58 -7.72
N LYS A 7 13.09 3.58 -8.00
CA LYS A 7 13.26 2.61 -9.06
C LYS A 7 12.73 3.26 -10.33
N LEU A 8 13.66 3.57 -11.23
CA LEU A 8 13.34 4.27 -12.47
C LEU A 8 13.00 3.24 -13.54
N SER A 9 11.71 3.07 -13.81
CA SER A 9 11.27 2.43 -15.05
C SER A 9 11.77 3.24 -16.25
N ILE A 10 12.07 2.55 -17.35
CA ILE A 10 12.73 3.15 -18.52
C ILE A 10 11.87 4.22 -19.20
N SER A 11 10.56 4.18 -18.99
CA SER A 11 9.56 4.91 -19.76
C SER A 11 9.34 6.38 -19.38
N ASN A 12 9.76 6.86 -18.20
CA ASN A 12 9.46 8.22 -17.77
C ASN A 12 10.69 9.15 -17.69
N ALA A 13 10.92 9.87 -18.78
CA ALA A 13 12.03 10.83 -18.94
C ALA A 13 12.01 11.95 -17.88
N VAL A 14 10.83 12.48 -17.54
CA VAL A 14 10.67 13.52 -16.51
C VAL A 14 11.15 13.03 -15.14
N LEU A 15 10.75 11.81 -14.77
CA LEU A 15 11.12 11.21 -13.49
C LEU A 15 12.63 10.97 -13.40
N ARG A 16 13.27 10.58 -14.51
CA ARG A 16 14.73 10.40 -14.60
C ARG A 16 15.50 11.72 -14.40
N ILE A 17 15.03 12.81 -15.01
CA ILE A 17 15.66 14.13 -14.88
C ILE A 17 15.53 14.65 -13.44
N LEU A 18 14.38 14.41 -12.81
CA LEU A 18 14.11 14.91 -11.45
C LEU A 18 14.62 13.98 -10.35
N ALA A 19 14.90 12.70 -10.61
CA ALA A 19 15.36 11.75 -9.59
C ALA A 19 16.61 12.17 -8.81
N PRO A 20 17.66 12.74 -9.43
CA PRO A 20 18.85 13.22 -8.70
C PRO A 20 18.49 14.38 -7.77
N ILE A 21 17.60 15.27 -8.22
CA ILE A 21 17.11 16.42 -7.46
C ILE A 21 16.29 15.93 -6.26
N LEU A 22 15.35 15.00 -6.49
CA LEU A 22 14.51 14.39 -5.44
C LEU A 22 15.30 13.57 -4.42
N SER A 23 16.51 13.12 -4.78
CA SER A 23 17.40 12.34 -3.90
C SER A 23 18.49 13.20 -3.25
N CYS A 24 18.49 14.53 -3.48
CA CYS A 24 19.52 15.43 -2.95
C CYS A 24 19.31 15.72 -1.45
N GLY A 25 20.35 15.46 -0.64
CA GLY A 25 20.30 15.67 0.81
C GLY A 25 20.00 17.11 1.24
N LEU A 26 20.47 18.11 0.48
CA LEU A 26 20.22 19.52 0.78
C LEU A 26 18.74 19.89 0.61
N LEU A 27 18.07 19.35 -0.42
CA LEU A 27 16.63 19.53 -0.61
C LEU A 27 15.81 18.82 0.47
N LEU A 28 16.26 17.66 0.93
CA LEU A 28 15.64 16.97 2.06
C LEU A 28 15.72 17.80 3.36
N GLN A 29 16.88 18.41 3.64
CA GLN A 29 17.07 19.27 4.82
C GLN A 29 16.23 20.56 4.72
N LEU A 30 16.24 21.23 3.57
CA LEU A 30 15.44 22.43 3.33
C LEU A 30 13.94 22.13 3.46
N ARG A 31 13.48 21.02 2.88
CA ARG A 31 12.09 20.55 3.04
C ARG A 31 11.72 20.34 4.50
N ARG A 32 12.54 19.62 5.26
CA ARG A 32 12.28 19.36 6.70
C ARG A 32 12.17 20.65 7.49
N MET A 33 12.95 21.67 7.15
CA MET A 33 12.85 23.00 7.76
C MET A 33 11.52 23.67 7.42
N ILE A 34 11.14 23.69 6.14
CA ILE A 34 9.90 24.32 5.66
C ILE A 34 8.66 23.61 6.24
N MET A 35 8.63 22.28 6.23
CA MET A 35 7.50 21.48 6.74
C MET A 35 7.35 21.52 8.26
N ARG A 36 8.35 22.01 9.00
CA ARG A 36 8.18 22.31 10.44
C ARG A 36 7.33 23.56 10.70
N ILE A 37 7.20 24.43 9.70
CA ILE A 37 6.54 25.73 9.83
C ILE A 37 5.17 25.72 9.14
N LEU A 38 5.05 25.02 8.01
CA LEU A 38 3.80 24.94 7.26
C LEU A 38 2.74 24.11 8.03
N PRO A 39 1.47 24.55 8.03
CA PRO A 39 0.39 23.74 8.55
C PRO A 39 0.22 22.48 7.68
N PHE A 40 -0.12 21.36 8.33
CA PHE A 40 -0.43 20.13 7.62
C PHE A 40 -1.66 20.37 6.72
N MET A 41 -1.49 20.21 5.41
CA MET A 41 -2.57 20.34 4.45
C MET A 41 -3.20 18.97 4.22
N PRO A 42 -4.40 18.69 4.75
CA PRO A 42 -5.01 17.38 4.61
C PRO A 42 -5.35 17.11 3.14
N LEU A 43 -4.91 15.95 2.65
CA LEU A 43 -5.41 15.38 1.41
C LEU A 43 -6.66 14.58 1.70
N GLN A 44 -7.65 14.66 0.81
CA GLN A 44 -8.87 13.87 0.88
C GLN A 44 -9.01 13.07 -0.40
N SER A 45 -9.38 11.80 -0.25
CA SER A 45 -9.75 10.91 -1.33
C SER A 45 -11.05 10.22 -0.98
N GLN A 46 -11.81 9.85 -2.01
CA GLN A 46 -12.72 8.72 -1.93
C GLN A 46 -11.97 7.53 -2.53
N VAL A 47 -12.15 6.33 -1.99
CA VAL A 47 -11.47 5.13 -2.51
C VAL A 47 -12.50 4.14 -3.02
N ARG A 48 -12.18 3.46 -4.12
CA ARG A 48 -13.04 2.42 -4.72
C ARG A 48 -12.24 1.18 -5.04
N ASN A 49 -12.99 0.09 -5.22
CA ASN A 49 -12.47 -1.22 -5.59
C ASN A 49 -11.34 -1.67 -4.65
N ILE A 50 -11.52 -1.51 -3.34
CA ILE A 50 -10.48 -1.84 -2.38
C ILE A 50 -10.29 -3.35 -2.36
N VAL A 51 -9.05 -3.80 -2.58
CA VAL A 51 -8.67 -5.22 -2.54
C VAL A 51 -7.53 -5.39 -1.57
N TYR A 52 -7.73 -6.28 -0.60
CA TYR A 52 -6.70 -6.78 0.29
C TYR A 52 -6.32 -8.19 -0.12
N LEU A 53 -5.06 -8.37 -0.50
CA LEU A 53 -4.45 -9.69 -0.61
C LEU A 53 -3.52 -9.87 0.57
N SER A 54 -3.77 -10.88 1.40
CA SER A 54 -3.03 -11.09 2.62
C SER A 54 -2.51 -12.52 2.70
N TRP A 55 -1.28 -12.66 3.20
CA TRP A 55 -0.58 -13.92 3.34
C TRP A 55 -0.04 -14.07 4.75
N LEU A 56 -0.07 -15.31 5.24
CA LEU A 56 0.65 -15.69 6.45
C LEU A 56 2.07 -16.06 6.06
N VAL A 57 3.03 -15.40 6.70
CA VAL A 57 4.45 -15.56 6.43
C VAL A 57 5.13 -15.99 7.72
N ASP A 58 6.07 -16.93 7.64
CA ASP A 58 6.92 -17.24 8.79
C ASP A 58 7.72 -16.00 9.18
N VAL A 59 7.55 -15.56 10.43
CA VAL A 59 8.18 -14.32 10.90
C VAL A 59 9.70 -14.36 10.75
N GLU A 60 10.31 -15.54 10.96
CA GLU A 60 11.77 -15.73 10.85
C GLU A 60 12.32 -15.46 9.45
N GLN A 61 11.52 -15.62 8.39
CA GLN A 61 11.94 -15.34 7.02
C GLN A 61 12.07 -13.83 6.73
N VAL A 62 11.43 -12.98 7.54
CA VAL A 62 11.31 -11.54 7.29
C VAL A 62 11.84 -10.67 8.41
N ARG A 63 12.01 -11.20 9.63
CA ARG A 63 12.47 -10.47 10.83
C ARG A 63 13.76 -9.67 10.55
N GLN A 64 14.75 -10.30 9.93
CA GLN A 64 16.06 -9.69 9.63
C GLN A 64 16.01 -8.56 8.57
N ARG A 65 14.88 -8.36 7.88
CA ARG A 65 14.73 -7.29 6.89
C ARG A 65 14.50 -5.92 7.52
N TYR A 66 14.16 -5.87 8.81
CA TYR A 66 13.84 -4.65 9.53
C TYR A 66 14.89 -4.40 10.62
N PRO A 67 15.40 -3.16 10.75
CA PRO A 67 16.35 -2.83 11.81
C PRO A 67 15.65 -2.74 13.16
N ASP A 68 16.37 -3.03 14.24
CA ASP A 68 15.92 -2.73 15.59
C ASP A 68 15.65 -1.21 15.74
N PRO A 69 14.56 -0.78 16.43
CA PRO A 69 13.66 -1.56 17.28
C PRO A 69 12.33 -1.97 16.58
N VAL A 70 12.31 -2.16 15.26
CA VAL A 70 11.05 -2.46 14.55
C VAL A 70 10.62 -3.91 14.80
N THR A 71 9.60 -4.09 15.64
CA THR A 71 9.00 -5.40 15.93
C THR A 71 7.78 -5.64 15.04
N LEU A 72 7.79 -6.72 14.26
CA LEU A 72 6.63 -7.15 13.49
C LEU A 72 5.60 -7.81 14.40
N TRP A 73 4.32 -7.59 14.10
CA TRP A 73 3.23 -8.34 14.73
C TRP A 73 3.42 -9.83 14.44
N GLU A 74 3.41 -10.62 15.50
CA GLU A 74 3.67 -12.05 15.44
C GLU A 74 2.64 -12.80 16.30
N LYS A 75 2.10 -13.89 15.75
CA LYS A 75 1.31 -14.86 16.51
C LYS A 75 1.54 -16.25 15.92
N ASP A 76 1.81 -17.22 16.80
CA ASP A 76 2.16 -18.61 16.43
C ASP A 76 3.31 -18.71 15.41
N GLY A 77 4.33 -17.86 15.54
CA GLY A 77 5.47 -17.78 14.62
C GLY A 77 5.13 -17.24 13.22
N LYS A 78 3.91 -16.73 13.02
CA LYS A 78 3.46 -16.11 11.77
C LYS A 78 3.34 -14.60 11.92
N THR A 79 3.63 -13.90 10.84
CA THR A 79 3.26 -12.50 10.62
C THR A 79 2.39 -12.39 9.37
N ILE A 80 1.77 -11.23 9.17
CA ILE A 80 0.89 -10.98 8.02
C ILE A 80 1.56 -10.01 7.07
N PHE A 81 1.70 -10.45 5.82
CA PHE A 81 2.02 -9.57 4.70
C PHE A 81 0.73 -9.24 3.95
N THR A 82 0.52 -7.96 3.64
CA THR A 82 -0.65 -7.50 2.90
C THR A 82 -0.23 -6.64 1.72
N ILE A 83 -0.81 -6.92 0.56
CA ILE A 83 -0.86 -6.01 -0.58
C ILE A 83 -2.28 -5.44 -0.65
N LEU A 84 -2.40 -4.18 -0.30
CA LEU A 84 -3.64 -3.40 -0.39
C LEU A 84 -3.61 -2.63 -1.70
N THR A 85 -4.57 -2.86 -2.60
CA THR A 85 -4.71 -2.12 -3.85
C THR A 85 -6.06 -1.44 -3.92
N TYR A 86 -6.08 -0.21 -4.41
CA TYR A 86 -7.31 0.57 -4.52
C TYR A 86 -7.16 1.70 -5.53
N GLN A 87 -8.31 2.23 -5.96
CA GLN A 87 -8.39 3.39 -6.82
C GLN A 87 -8.79 4.61 -5.99
N HIS A 88 -7.96 5.65 -6.03
CA HIS A 88 -8.35 6.95 -5.52
C HIS A 88 -9.37 7.63 -6.44
N GLN A 89 -10.23 8.47 -5.87
CA GLN A 89 -11.13 9.37 -6.56
C GLN A 89 -11.06 10.75 -5.93
N HIS A 90 -10.99 11.77 -6.78
CA HIS A 90 -10.96 13.18 -6.36
C HIS A 90 -9.82 13.45 -5.37
N PHE A 91 -8.64 12.88 -5.64
CA PHE A 91 -7.51 12.92 -4.72
C PHE A 91 -6.78 14.26 -4.80
N GLY A 92 -6.94 15.06 -3.76
CA GLY A 92 -6.35 16.40 -3.68
C GLY A 92 -6.58 17.04 -2.32
N PHE A 93 -6.13 18.28 -2.17
CA PHE A 93 -6.23 19.00 -0.89
C PHE A 93 -7.67 19.29 -0.50
N ALA A 94 -8.00 19.07 0.78
CA ALA A 94 -9.36 19.22 1.29
C ALA A 94 -9.93 20.63 1.05
N PHE A 95 -9.10 21.67 1.12
CA PHE A 95 -9.52 23.06 0.91
C PHE A 95 -10.02 23.34 -0.52
N LEU A 96 -9.70 22.50 -1.50
CA LEU A 96 -10.20 22.63 -2.88
C LEU A 96 -11.67 22.21 -3.03
N GLY A 97 -12.26 21.57 -2.00
CA GLY A 97 -13.67 21.17 -2.01
C GLY A 97 -14.04 20.37 -3.26
N LYS A 98 -15.04 20.87 -4.01
CA LYS A 98 -15.53 20.24 -5.26
C LYS A 98 -14.54 20.32 -6.42
N LEU A 99 -13.60 21.27 -6.42
CA LEU A 99 -12.61 21.39 -7.49
C LEU A 99 -11.67 20.17 -7.56
N ARG A 100 -11.60 19.38 -6.48
CA ARG A 100 -10.89 18.09 -6.48
C ARG A 100 -11.41 17.10 -7.53
N GLN A 101 -12.62 17.29 -8.05
CA GLN A 101 -13.15 16.46 -9.14
C GLN A 101 -12.35 16.57 -10.44
N LEU A 102 -11.61 17.67 -10.61
CA LEU A 102 -10.70 17.89 -11.74
C LEU A 102 -9.31 17.29 -11.51
N MET A 103 -9.00 16.87 -10.28
CA MET A 103 -7.72 16.25 -9.96
C MET A 103 -7.70 14.80 -10.48
N PRO A 104 -6.53 14.31 -10.92
CA PRO A 104 -6.43 12.93 -11.34
C PRO A 104 -6.77 11.94 -10.21
N SER A 105 -7.07 10.71 -10.61
CA SER A 105 -7.55 9.64 -9.72
C SER A 105 -6.57 8.47 -9.78
N PRO A 106 -5.44 8.52 -9.04
CA PRO A 106 -4.39 7.53 -9.15
C PRO A 106 -4.80 6.16 -8.61
N LEU A 107 -4.22 5.12 -9.19
CA LEU A 107 -4.17 3.80 -8.58
C LEU A 107 -3.03 3.76 -7.57
N GLN A 108 -3.27 3.13 -6.43
CA GLN A 108 -2.26 2.96 -5.41
C GLN A 108 -2.28 1.53 -4.87
N SER A 109 -1.07 1.01 -4.63
CA SER A 109 -0.87 -0.25 -3.92
C SER A 109 0.09 -0.07 -2.76
N ASN A 110 -0.29 -0.57 -1.59
CA ASN A 110 0.45 -0.50 -0.34
C ASN A 110 0.80 -1.93 0.10
N TRP A 111 2.09 -2.25 0.06
CA TRP A 111 2.65 -3.55 0.44
C TRP A 111 3.23 -3.40 1.83
N ARG A 112 2.75 -4.17 2.80
CA ARG A 112 2.99 -3.87 4.20
C ARG A 112 2.99 -5.09 5.11
N PHE A 113 3.69 -4.96 6.23
CA PHE A 113 3.56 -5.79 7.40
C PHE A 113 2.96 -4.99 8.55
N TYR A 114 2.43 -5.69 9.55
CA TYR A 114 1.86 -5.08 10.75
C TYR A 114 2.94 -5.04 11.83
N LEU A 115 2.96 -3.98 12.64
CA LEU A 115 3.89 -3.83 13.76
C LEU A 115 3.22 -4.24 15.07
N ASP A 116 4.02 -4.81 15.96
CA ASP A 116 3.59 -5.17 17.30
C ASP A 116 3.48 -3.93 18.21
N ASP A 117 2.68 -4.01 19.27
CA ASP A 117 2.61 -3.04 20.37
C ASP A 117 2.40 -1.54 20.02
N SER A 118 1.97 -1.24 18.81
CA SER A 118 1.57 0.11 18.42
C SER A 118 0.07 0.29 18.61
N GLN A 119 -0.32 1.08 19.60
CA GLN A 119 -1.64 1.72 19.61
C GLN A 119 -1.47 3.21 19.26
N PRO A 120 -2.08 3.69 18.15
CA PRO A 120 -2.91 2.95 17.18
C PRO A 120 -2.10 1.93 16.35
N LYS A 121 -2.80 0.88 15.86
CA LYS A 121 -2.22 -0.17 15.02
C LYS A 121 -1.41 0.47 13.90
N THR A 122 -0.14 0.13 13.80
CA THR A 122 0.78 0.70 12.83
C THR A 122 1.27 -0.37 11.89
N VAL A 123 1.40 0.00 10.61
CA VAL A 123 2.04 -0.85 9.60
C VAL A 123 3.41 -0.31 9.25
N ILE A 124 4.29 -1.23 8.88
CA ILE A 124 5.49 -0.88 8.13
C ILE A 124 5.26 -1.22 6.68
N PHE A 125 5.39 -0.21 5.84
CA PHE A 125 5.32 -0.44 4.41
C PHE A 125 6.66 -1.01 3.91
N GLU A 126 6.56 -2.10 3.17
CA GLU A 126 7.64 -2.64 2.36
C GLU A 126 7.73 -1.86 1.04
N GLN A 127 6.58 -1.53 0.45
CA GLN A 127 6.51 -0.77 -0.80
C GLN A 127 5.18 -0.01 -0.94
N VAL A 128 5.23 1.22 -1.45
CA VAL A 128 4.06 1.95 -1.96
C VAL A 128 4.27 2.16 -3.45
N ILE A 129 3.27 1.84 -4.25
CA ILE A 129 3.30 1.86 -5.72
C ILE A 129 2.14 2.73 -6.20
N VAL A 130 2.42 3.64 -7.14
CA VAL A 130 1.44 4.57 -7.70
C VAL A 130 1.62 4.65 -9.22
N ASP A 131 0.52 4.76 -9.96
CA ASP A 131 0.49 4.78 -11.43
C ASP A 131 0.72 6.17 -12.05
N GLN A 132 0.84 7.21 -11.21
CA GLN A 132 0.98 8.60 -11.64
C GLN A 132 2.23 9.27 -11.08
N ALA A 133 3.11 9.68 -11.98
CA ALA A 133 4.38 10.32 -11.65
C ALA A 133 4.20 11.60 -10.81
N LEU A 134 3.15 12.39 -11.06
CA LEU A 134 2.87 13.62 -10.31
C LEU A 134 2.72 13.35 -8.80
N TYR A 135 1.97 12.31 -8.43
CA TYR A 135 1.76 11.95 -7.03
C TYR A 135 2.99 11.30 -6.41
N VAL A 136 3.76 10.53 -7.19
CA VAL A 136 5.07 10.00 -6.73
C VAL A 136 6.03 11.14 -6.41
N MET A 137 6.14 12.13 -7.30
CA MET A 137 7.01 13.30 -7.10
C MET A 137 6.51 14.17 -5.95
N GLY A 138 5.21 14.48 -5.93
CA GLY A 138 4.58 15.27 -4.86
C GLY A 138 4.76 14.62 -3.49
N GLY A 139 4.50 13.32 -3.38
CA GLY A 139 4.73 12.57 -2.14
C GLY A 139 6.20 12.59 -1.72
N ARG A 140 7.13 12.39 -2.66
CA ARG A 140 8.57 12.47 -2.39
C ARG A 140 9.06 13.88 -2.06
N LEU A 141 8.39 14.93 -2.52
CA LEU A 141 8.72 16.33 -2.21
C LEU A 141 8.06 16.83 -0.93
N ALA A 142 6.89 16.31 -0.58
CA ALA A 142 6.10 16.79 0.54
C ALA A 142 6.22 15.92 1.80
N SER A 143 6.64 14.66 1.67
CA SER A 143 6.66 13.68 2.77
C SER A 143 8.02 12.97 2.93
N ASP A 144 8.42 12.79 4.19
CA ASP A 144 9.50 11.89 4.62
C ASP A 144 8.99 10.44 4.81
N VAL A 145 7.66 10.26 4.91
CA VAL A 145 7.02 8.97 5.15
C VAL A 145 7.00 8.19 3.85
N MET A 146 7.67 7.04 3.89
CA MET A 146 8.03 6.09 2.83
C MET A 146 7.77 6.50 1.36
N PRO A 147 8.83 6.61 0.55
CA PRO A 147 8.69 7.22 -0.75
C PRO A 147 8.12 6.25 -1.79
N ALA A 148 7.00 6.63 -2.39
CA ALA A 148 6.31 5.86 -3.42
C ALA A 148 7.20 5.52 -4.63
N GLN A 149 6.91 4.40 -5.28
CA GLN A 149 7.48 4.00 -6.56
C GLN A 149 6.46 4.23 -7.66
N TYR A 150 6.97 4.48 -8.86
CA TYR A 150 6.15 4.62 -10.04
C TYR A 150 6.04 3.26 -10.75
N ALA A 151 4.82 2.83 -11.05
CA ALA A 151 4.56 1.69 -11.94
C ALA A 151 4.09 2.20 -13.30
N SER A 152 4.81 1.83 -14.36
CA SER A 152 4.40 2.16 -15.74
C SER A 152 3.24 1.30 -16.22
N THR A 153 3.13 0.08 -15.69
CA THR A 153 1.98 -0.78 -15.87
C THR A 153 1.30 -0.90 -14.53
N PHE A 154 0.11 -0.32 -14.40
CA PHE A 154 -0.77 -0.50 -13.26
C PHE A 154 -2.22 -0.42 -13.75
N GLN A 155 -2.92 -1.56 -13.69
CA GLN A 155 -4.32 -1.70 -14.00
C GLN A 155 -5.03 -2.28 -12.79
N HIS A 156 -6.21 -1.76 -12.50
CA HIS A 156 -7.04 -2.22 -11.42
C HIS A 156 -8.50 -1.98 -11.78
N GLN A 157 -9.17 -3.03 -12.28
CA GLN A 157 -10.48 -2.93 -12.91
C GLN A 157 -11.43 -3.93 -12.30
N ARG A 158 -12.68 -3.51 -12.10
CA ARG A 158 -13.76 -4.39 -11.66
C ARG A 158 -14.61 -4.77 -12.86
N ASP A 159 -14.77 -6.06 -13.09
CA ASP A 159 -15.71 -6.65 -14.03
C ASP A 159 -16.74 -7.48 -13.26
N GLU A 160 -17.98 -6.97 -13.17
CA GLU A 160 -19.09 -7.58 -12.41
C GLU A 160 -18.70 -8.07 -11.00
N GLN A 161 -18.37 -9.37 -10.91
CA GLN A 161 -17.99 -10.11 -9.71
C GLN A 161 -16.50 -10.40 -9.61
N VAL A 162 -15.64 -9.82 -10.44
CA VAL A 162 -14.19 -10.03 -10.42
C VAL A 162 -13.48 -8.68 -10.40
N ILE A 163 -12.38 -8.59 -9.64
CA ILE A 163 -11.46 -7.46 -9.68
C ILE A 163 -10.12 -7.95 -10.21
N HIS A 164 -9.72 -7.42 -11.36
CA HIS A 164 -8.46 -7.70 -12.02
C HIS A 164 -7.44 -6.65 -11.60
N THR A 165 -6.27 -7.09 -11.13
CA THR A 165 -5.15 -6.21 -10.79
C THR A 165 -3.89 -6.69 -11.48
N GLU A 166 -3.23 -5.79 -12.21
CA GLU A 166 -1.91 -6.00 -12.76
C GLU A 166 -1.04 -4.79 -12.43
N MET A 167 0.12 -4.98 -11.83
CA MET A 167 1.09 -3.92 -11.67
C MET A 167 2.52 -4.44 -11.81
N SER A 168 3.42 -3.59 -12.30
CA SER A 168 4.84 -3.90 -12.40
C SER A 168 5.70 -2.66 -12.21
N VAL A 169 6.63 -2.75 -11.27
CA VAL A 169 7.73 -1.78 -11.05
C VAL A 169 9.04 -2.38 -11.56
N ASP A 170 9.33 -3.62 -11.16
CA ASP A 170 10.46 -4.44 -11.60
C ASP A 170 10.17 -5.93 -11.34
N ASP A 171 11.17 -6.80 -11.53
CA ASP A 171 11.06 -8.25 -11.36
C ASP A 171 10.66 -8.68 -9.93
N HIS A 172 10.96 -7.85 -8.92
CA HIS A 172 10.69 -8.18 -7.52
C HIS A 172 9.37 -7.59 -7.03
N TYR A 173 8.90 -6.51 -7.66
CA TYR A 173 7.68 -5.80 -7.29
C TYR A 173 6.72 -5.78 -8.48
N SER A 174 6.11 -6.94 -8.70
CA SER A 174 5.03 -7.15 -9.66
C SER A 174 3.89 -7.94 -9.03
N LEU A 175 2.66 -7.69 -9.46
CA LEU A 175 1.47 -8.43 -9.05
C LEU A 175 0.57 -8.64 -10.25
N LYS A 176 0.03 -9.84 -10.38
CA LYS A 176 -1.16 -10.15 -11.18
C LYS A 176 -2.14 -10.91 -10.32
N SER A 177 -3.39 -10.47 -10.25
CA SER A 177 -4.42 -11.13 -9.45
C SER A 177 -5.81 -10.94 -10.03
N ASP A 178 -6.61 -12.00 -9.89
CA ASP A 178 -8.04 -12.01 -10.22
C ASP A 178 -8.81 -12.38 -8.95
N VAL A 179 -9.67 -11.45 -8.53
CA VAL A 179 -10.33 -11.46 -7.23
C VAL A 179 -11.85 -11.55 -7.47
N GLN A 180 -12.39 -12.78 -7.48
CA GLN A 180 -13.84 -13.10 -7.42
C GLN A 180 -14.63 -12.67 -6.17
N ILE A 181 -15.38 -11.59 -6.22
CA ILE A 181 -16.32 -11.14 -5.20
C ILE A 181 -17.33 -12.24 -4.85
N LYS A 182 -17.18 -12.83 -3.65
CA LYS A 182 -18.11 -13.83 -3.10
C LYS A 182 -18.91 -13.24 -1.95
N GLY A 183 -20.17 -13.66 -1.82
CA GLY A 183 -21.02 -13.31 -0.68
C GLY A 183 -20.73 -14.13 0.57
N GLU A 184 -20.14 -15.32 0.41
CA GLU A 184 -19.80 -16.21 1.52
C GLU A 184 -18.53 -15.76 2.25
N LYS A 185 -18.66 -15.56 3.56
CA LYS A 185 -17.59 -15.15 4.46
C LYS A 185 -17.10 -16.36 5.25
N GLN A 186 -15.95 -16.89 4.88
CA GLN A 186 -15.35 -18.05 5.55
C GLN A 186 -13.89 -17.77 5.83
N LEU A 187 -13.48 -17.97 7.09
CA LEU A 187 -12.07 -17.85 7.45
C LEU A 187 -11.33 -19.11 7.00
N PRO A 188 -10.30 -19.01 6.13
CA PRO A 188 -9.55 -20.19 5.72
C PRO A 188 -8.89 -20.87 6.93
N ALA A 189 -8.80 -22.20 6.91
CA ALA A 189 -8.29 -22.99 8.05
C ALA A 189 -6.92 -22.51 8.55
N ALA A 190 -6.02 -22.13 7.63
CA ALA A 190 -4.70 -21.62 7.99
C ALA A 190 -4.72 -20.32 8.82
N TRP A 191 -5.80 -19.54 8.75
CA TRP A 191 -5.96 -18.29 9.50
C TRP A 191 -6.65 -18.49 10.85
N GLN A 192 -7.22 -19.67 11.11
CA GLN A 192 -7.95 -19.96 12.35
C GLN A 192 -7.05 -20.04 13.59
N CYS A 193 -5.72 -20.23 13.42
CA CYS A 193 -4.78 -20.08 14.53
C CYS A 193 -4.64 -18.61 14.97
N LEU A 194 -4.80 -17.67 14.04
CA LEU A 194 -4.62 -16.24 14.30
C LEU A 194 -5.91 -15.55 14.71
N PHE A 195 -7.04 -15.93 14.13
CA PHE A 195 -8.33 -15.29 14.36
C PHE A 195 -9.42 -16.35 14.57
N SER A 196 -10.36 -16.05 15.47
CA SER A 196 -11.47 -16.95 15.79
C SER A 196 -12.56 -16.89 14.73
N THR A 197 -12.75 -15.73 14.10
CA THR A 197 -13.79 -15.50 13.09
C THR A 197 -13.27 -14.73 11.88
N TRP A 198 -14.02 -14.80 10.77
CA TRP A 198 -13.73 -14.00 9.58
C TRP A 198 -13.79 -12.49 9.88
N GLU A 199 -14.77 -12.07 10.69
CA GLU A 199 -14.96 -10.68 11.07
C GLU A 199 -13.76 -10.13 11.86
N GLU A 200 -13.22 -10.93 12.79
CA GLU A 200 -12.05 -10.55 13.57
C GLU A 200 -10.81 -10.36 12.68
N ALA A 201 -10.59 -11.28 11.74
CA ALA A 201 -9.50 -11.17 10.78
C ALA A 201 -9.64 -9.92 9.89
N VAL A 202 -10.84 -9.65 9.38
CA VAL A 202 -11.11 -8.46 8.57
C VAL A 202 -10.92 -7.18 9.37
N GLN A 203 -11.45 -7.12 10.59
CA GLN A 203 -11.27 -5.97 11.48
C GLN A 203 -9.78 -5.72 11.73
N PHE A 204 -9.00 -6.77 11.98
CA PHE A 204 -7.56 -6.65 12.14
C PHE A 204 -6.87 -6.06 10.90
N LEU A 205 -7.17 -6.58 9.71
CA LEU A 205 -6.52 -6.19 8.46
C LEU A 205 -6.90 -4.77 8.01
N VAL A 206 -8.15 -4.36 8.27
CA VAL A 206 -8.77 -3.12 7.79
C VAL A 206 -8.62 -1.97 8.78
N ASP A 207 -8.55 -2.19 10.10
CA ASP A 207 -8.49 -1.11 11.10
C ASP A 207 -7.36 -0.08 10.87
N ASP A 208 -6.26 -0.49 10.24
CA ASP A 208 -5.17 0.42 9.87
C ASP A 208 -5.47 1.28 8.62
N ALA A 209 -6.55 1.01 7.88
CA ALA A 209 -7.01 1.90 6.81
C ALA A 209 -7.48 3.27 7.33
N GLY A 210 -7.65 3.42 8.64
CA GLY A 210 -8.28 4.57 9.30
C GLY A 210 -7.40 5.79 9.60
N SER A 211 -6.09 5.80 9.28
CA SER A 211 -5.27 7.02 9.46
C SER A 211 -5.27 7.96 8.23
N VAL A 212 -5.88 7.54 7.10
CA VAL A 212 -6.26 8.44 6.00
C VAL A 212 -7.65 8.06 5.47
N SER A 213 -8.63 8.90 5.79
CA SER A 213 -10.02 8.96 5.29
C SER A 213 -11.05 8.01 5.94
N THR A 214 -11.92 8.65 6.72
CA THR A 214 -13.18 8.15 7.25
C THR A 214 -14.17 7.84 6.15
N ASP A 215 -14.24 6.58 5.70
CA ASP A 215 -15.45 6.01 5.11
C ASP A 215 -15.46 4.48 5.28
N THR A 216 -15.95 4.01 6.43
CA THR A 216 -16.04 2.60 6.83
C THR A 216 -17.10 1.80 6.05
N SER A 217 -17.74 2.40 5.03
CA SER A 217 -18.83 1.78 4.27
C SER A 217 -18.38 0.93 3.06
N CYS A 218 -17.09 0.97 2.69
CA CYS A 218 -16.62 0.43 1.40
C CYS A 218 -15.86 -0.92 1.45
N CYS A 219 -15.59 -1.49 2.64
CA CYS A 219 -14.83 -2.74 2.77
C CYS A 219 -15.74 -3.99 2.74
N ASN A 220 -16.31 -4.31 1.57
CA ASN A 220 -17.18 -5.49 1.40
C ASN A 220 -16.61 -6.57 0.46
N TYR A 221 -15.32 -6.53 0.12
CA TYR A 221 -14.75 -7.47 -0.85
C TYR A 221 -13.46 -8.11 -0.31
N PHE A 222 -13.63 -9.22 0.41
CA PHE A 222 -12.57 -10.19 0.68
C PHE A 222 -12.94 -11.50 0.01
N ILE A 223 -11.94 -12.23 -0.47
CA ILE A 223 -12.15 -13.52 -1.10
C ILE A 223 -11.34 -14.55 -0.38
N THR A 224 -12.10 -15.57 -0.01
CA THR A 224 -11.68 -16.81 0.59
C THR A 224 -10.92 -17.66 -0.42
N GLY A 225 -9.75 -18.11 0.00
CA GLY A 225 -9.00 -19.14 -0.70
C GLY A 225 -8.24 -20.02 0.28
N PRO A 226 -8.17 -21.34 0.06
CA PRO A 226 -7.36 -22.23 0.87
C PRO A 226 -5.86 -22.13 0.51
N SER A 227 -5.35 -20.91 0.25
CA SER A 227 -4.31 -20.51 -0.73
C SER A 227 -4.88 -20.21 -2.12
N ILE A 228 -4.94 -18.93 -2.56
CA ILE A 228 -5.36 -18.51 -3.92
C ILE A 228 -4.68 -17.14 -4.23
N VAL A 229 -3.77 -16.89 -5.18
CA VAL A 229 -3.17 -17.64 -6.30
C VAL A 229 -1.64 -17.67 -6.16
N THR A 230 -1.07 -18.82 -6.49
CA THR A 230 0.35 -19.14 -6.59
C THR A 230 1.01 -18.45 -7.79
N THR A 231 2.05 -17.66 -7.55
CA THR A 231 3.31 -17.84 -8.28
C THR A 231 4.43 -17.66 -7.28
N ILE A 232 4.97 -18.79 -6.82
CA ILE A 232 6.25 -18.88 -6.14
C ILE A 232 7.29 -18.46 -7.18
N TRP A 233 7.86 -17.27 -7.06
CA TRP A 233 9.19 -17.03 -7.61
C TRP A 233 10.18 -17.55 -6.58
N GLY A 234 10.56 -18.82 -6.74
CA GLY A 234 11.78 -19.32 -6.17
C GLY A 234 12.93 -18.62 -6.88
N GLY A 235 13.68 -17.81 -6.15
CA GLY A 235 15.07 -17.63 -6.49
C GLY A 235 15.85 -18.90 -6.13
N PRO A 236 17.03 -19.12 -6.69
CA PRO A 236 18.14 -19.47 -5.81
C PRO A 236 18.38 -18.33 -4.78
#